data_AF-A0A7J3ML31-F1
#
_entry.id   AF-A0A7J3ML31-F1
#
_cell.length_a   1.000
_cell.length_b   1.000
_cell.length_c   1.000
_cell.angle_alpha   90.00
_cell.angle_beta   90.00
_cell.angle_gamma   90.00
#
_symmetry.space_group_name_H-M   'P 1'
#
loop_
_entity.id
_entity.type
_entity.pdbx_description
1 polymer ?
#
loop_
_entity_poly.entity_id
_entity_poly.type
_entity_poly.pdbx_seq_one_letter_code
_entity_poly.pdbx_strand_id
1 'polypeptide(L)'
;MEDRIDELIRKIEFLEEELRKEKELNREILRELAIMRNIAAIGSDIYKTSKKISLLSQSLRAGALAKEITEILISEGPLNISQITNLLREISGRASRKTVAKKLEELAKLGVVETTEGKKSEKLFKIREDVK
;
A
#
# COMPACT_ATOMS: atom_id res chain seq x y z
N MET A 1 49.42 -27.77 -36.22
CA MET A 1 47.99 -28.07 -35.92
C MET A 1 47.81 -28.19 -34.42
N GLU A 2 48.74 -28.88 -33.75
CA GLU A 2 48.90 -28.98 -32.28
C GLU A 2 48.95 -27.62 -31.56
N ASP A 3 49.81 -26.68 -31.98
CA ASP A 3 49.94 -25.36 -31.33
C ASP A 3 48.62 -24.56 -31.26
N ARG A 4 47.78 -24.72 -32.30
CA ARG A 4 46.50 -24.02 -32.42
C ARG A 4 45.42 -24.67 -31.54
N ILE A 5 45.55 -25.96 -31.27
CA ILE A 5 44.71 -26.69 -30.31
C ILE A 5 45.08 -26.28 -28.89
N ASP A 6 46.38 -26.20 -28.57
CA ASP A 6 46.85 -25.78 -27.24
C ASP A 6 46.53 -24.30 -26.93
N GLU A 7 46.53 -23.43 -27.94
CA GLU A 7 46.06 -22.05 -27.78
C GLU A 7 44.56 -21.99 -27.49
N LEU A 8 43.76 -22.81 -28.18
CA LEU A 8 42.31 -22.88 -27.94
C LEU A 8 41.98 -23.45 -26.56
N ILE A 9 42.69 -24.49 -26.10
CA ILE A 9 42.51 -25.06 -24.75
C ILE A 9 42.76 -23.99 -23.69
N ARG A 10 43.87 -23.25 -23.78
CA ARG A 10 44.17 -22.17 -22.82
C ARG A 10 43.12 -21.06 -22.83
N LYS A 11 42.58 -20.70 -24.00
CA LYS A 11 41.48 -19.72 -24.10
C LYS A 11 40.20 -20.25 -23.48
N ILE A 12 39.88 -21.54 -23.66
CA ILE A 12 38.70 -22.16 -23.05
C ILE A 12 38.84 -22.17 -21.53
N GLU A 13 39.98 -22.61 -21.00
CA GLU A 13 40.23 -22.65 -19.54
C GLU A 13 40.10 -21.24 -18.92
N PHE A 14 40.67 -20.23 -19.58
CA PHE A 14 40.54 -18.85 -19.16
C PHE A 14 39.07 -18.37 -19.15
N LEU A 15 38.33 -18.63 -20.22
CA LEU A 15 36.92 -18.26 -20.32
C LEU A 15 36.06 -19.00 -19.29
N GLU A 16 36.37 -20.26 -18.99
CA GLU A 16 35.67 -21.04 -17.97
C GLU A 16 35.91 -20.49 -16.55
N GLU A 17 37.12 -20.02 -16.25
CA GLU A 17 37.44 -19.33 -15.00
C GLU A 17 36.68 -18.01 -14.87
N GLU A 18 36.71 -17.17 -15.91
CA GLU A 18 36.01 -15.89 -15.90
C GLU A 18 34.49 -16.08 -15.77
N LEU A 19 33.92 -17.05 -16.50
CA LEU A 19 32.51 -17.39 -16.38
C LEU A 19 32.15 -17.90 -14.97
N ARG A 20 33.06 -18.61 -14.30
CA ARG A 20 32.84 -19.08 -12.92
C ARG A 20 32.79 -17.90 -11.95
N LYS A 21 33.72 -16.95 -12.07
CA LYS A 21 33.74 -15.72 -11.25
C LYS A 21 32.48 -14.88 -11.49
N GLU A 22 32.08 -14.70 -12.74
CA GLU A 22 30.87 -13.94 -13.09
C GLU A 22 29.61 -14.60 -12.51
N LYS A 23 29.50 -15.94 -12.58
CA LYS A 23 28.40 -16.68 -11.95
C LYS A 23 28.35 -16.53 -10.43
N GLU A 24 29.49 -16.43 -9.78
CA GLU A 24 29.57 -16.20 -8.33
C GLU A 24 29.10 -14.79 -7.96
N LEU A 25 29.61 -13.77 -8.66
CA LEU A 25 29.15 -12.39 -8.52
C LEU A 25 27.65 -12.24 -8.76
N ASN A 26 27.12 -12.86 -9.82
CA ASN A 26 25.69 -12.85 -10.11
C ASN A 26 24.86 -13.49 -8.98
N ARG A 27 25.36 -14.56 -8.35
CA ARG A 27 24.68 -15.18 -7.20
C ARG A 27 24.69 -14.28 -5.96
N GLU A 28 25.73 -13.47 -5.76
CA GLU A 28 25.77 -12.48 -4.69
C GLU A 28 24.79 -11.34 -4.95
N ILE A 29 24.82 -10.75 -6.14
CA ILE A 29 23.89 -9.69 -6.56
C ILE A 29 22.43 -10.13 -6.39
N LEU A 30 22.09 -11.35 -6.83
CA LEU A 30 20.72 -11.88 -6.67
C LEU A 30 20.31 -12.02 -5.20
N ARG A 31 21.24 -12.40 -4.31
CA ARG A 31 20.96 -12.46 -2.86
C ARG A 31 20.72 -11.07 -2.29
N GLU A 32 21.54 -10.09 -2.66
CA GLU A 32 21.38 -8.70 -2.22
C GLU A 32 20.07 -8.09 -2.71
N LEU A 33 19.72 -8.30 -3.99
CA LEU A 33 18.44 -7.85 -4.55
C LEU A 33 17.24 -8.46 -3.84
N ALA A 34 17.33 -9.74 -3.43
CA ALA A 34 16.27 -10.37 -2.65
C ALA A 34 16.09 -9.70 -1.29
N ILE A 35 17.20 -9.32 -0.62
CA ILE A 35 17.17 -8.56 0.64
C ILE A 35 16.54 -7.18 0.42
N MET A 36 16.97 -6.44 -0.61
CA MET A 36 16.40 -5.12 -0.92
C MET A 36 14.91 -5.18 -1.20
N ARG A 37 14.44 -6.18 -1.94
CA ARG A 37 13.02 -6.40 -2.19
C ARG A 37 12.24 -6.58 -0.88
N ASN A 38 12.77 -7.35 0.07
CA ASN A 38 12.13 -7.57 1.37
C ASN A 38 12.10 -6.27 2.19
N ILE A 39 13.19 -5.49 2.20
CA ILE A 39 13.23 -4.18 2.87
C ILE A 39 12.18 -3.25 2.27
N ALA A 40 12.06 -3.19 0.95
CA ALA A 40 11.07 -2.36 0.27
C ALA A 40 9.63 -2.78 0.62
N ALA A 41 9.35 -4.08 0.70
CA ALA A 41 8.05 -4.60 1.11
C ALA A 41 7.71 -4.18 2.55
N ILE A 42 8.64 -4.36 3.49
CA ILE A 42 8.48 -3.94 4.88
C ILE A 42 8.26 -2.42 4.98
N GLY A 43 9.06 -1.63 4.24
CA GLY A 43 8.91 -0.18 4.18
C GLY A 43 7.52 0.25 3.69
N SER A 44 6.99 -0.41 2.66
CA SER A 44 5.63 -0.20 2.17
C SER A 44 4.58 -0.49 3.25
N ASP A 45 4.72 -1.58 3.98
CA ASP A 45 3.75 -1.97 5.03
C ASP A 45 3.79 -1.02 6.23
N ILE A 46 4.98 -0.56 6.63
CA ILE A 46 5.15 0.47 7.65
C ILE A 46 4.50 1.78 7.21
N TYR A 47 4.69 2.18 5.94
CA TYR A 47 4.09 3.40 5.39
C TYR A 47 2.56 3.33 5.43
N LYS A 48 1.97 2.23 4.93
CA LYS A 48 0.51 2.02 4.96
C LYS A 48 -0.04 2.07 6.37
N THR A 49 0.65 1.43 7.32
CA THR A 49 0.23 1.40 8.73
C THR A 49 0.32 2.78 9.37
N SER A 50 1.44 3.49 9.16
CA SER A 50 1.65 4.86 9.65
C SER A 50 0.58 5.82 9.12
N LYS A 51 0.19 5.68 7.85
CA LYS A 51 -0.88 6.48 7.25
C LYS A 51 -2.23 6.21 7.92
N LYS A 52 -2.61 4.93 8.12
CA LYS A 52 -3.83 4.56 8.86
C LYS A 52 -3.85 5.17 10.26
N ILE A 53 -2.74 5.07 11.00
CA ILE A 53 -2.61 5.66 12.35
C ILE A 53 -2.78 7.18 12.31
N SER A 54 -2.18 7.86 11.34
CA SER A 54 -2.30 9.31 11.17
C SER A 54 -3.74 9.73 10.93
N LEU A 55 -4.45 9.05 10.02
CA LEU A 55 -5.86 9.32 9.71
C LEU A 55 -6.78 9.05 10.91
N LEU A 56 -6.54 7.96 11.64
CA LEU A 56 -7.27 7.66 12.88
C LEU A 56 -7.01 8.70 13.97
N SER A 57 -5.78 9.19 14.07
CA SER A 57 -5.43 10.24 15.03
C SER A 57 -6.10 11.57 14.69
N GLN A 58 -6.15 11.95 13.41
CA GLN A 58 -6.83 13.16 12.93
C GLN A 58 -8.35 13.07 13.13
N SER A 59 -8.96 11.94 12.76
CA SER A 59 -10.40 11.72 12.94
C SER A 59 -10.79 11.65 14.41
N LEU A 60 -9.97 11.07 15.28
CA LEU A 60 -10.23 11.06 16.73
C LEU A 60 -10.33 12.48 17.31
N ARG A 61 -9.53 13.43 16.82
CA ARG A 61 -9.64 14.85 17.21
C ARG A 61 -10.96 15.49 16.78
N ALA A 62 -11.60 14.97 15.73
CA ALA A 62 -12.92 15.38 15.25
C ALA A 62 -14.09 14.65 15.94
N GLY A 63 -13.79 13.79 16.93
CA GLY A 63 -14.75 13.11 17.79
C GLY A 63 -14.96 11.62 17.46
N ALA A 64 -15.63 10.91 18.38
CA ALA A 64 -15.81 9.46 18.32
C ALA A 64 -16.47 8.97 17.02
N LEU A 65 -17.54 9.65 16.56
CA LEU A 65 -18.21 9.31 15.30
C LEU A 65 -17.29 9.47 14.08
N ALA A 66 -16.39 10.45 14.08
CA ALA A 66 -15.44 10.63 12.99
C ALA A 66 -14.44 9.48 12.93
N LYS A 67 -13.95 9.06 14.10
CA LYS A 67 -13.08 7.88 14.22
C LYS A 67 -13.79 6.62 13.72
N GLU A 68 -15.01 6.36 14.17
CA GLU A 68 -15.80 5.17 13.74
C GLU A 68 -16.01 5.16 12.21
N ILE A 69 -16.38 6.30 11.62
CA ILE A 69 -16.52 6.42 10.15
C ILE A 69 -15.19 6.11 9.46
N THR A 70 -14.07 6.61 10.00
CA THR A 70 -12.74 6.39 9.43
C THR A 70 -12.33 4.92 9.54
N GLU A 71 -12.61 4.26 10.66
CA GLU A 71 -12.36 2.83 10.86
C GLU A 71 -13.14 1.97 9.85
N ILE A 72 -14.43 2.27 9.65
CA ILE A 72 -15.27 1.60 8.65
C ILE A 72 -14.69 1.76 7.24
N LEU A 73 -14.27 2.97 6.85
CA LEU A 73 -13.70 3.20 5.52
C LEU A 73 -12.31 2.57 5.35
N ILE A 74 -11.55 2.37 6.43
CA ILE A 74 -10.27 1.64 6.40
C ILE A 74 -10.50 0.13 6.25
N SER A 75 -11.57 -0.43 6.85
CA SER A 75 -11.86 -1.86 6.79
C SER A 75 -12.60 -2.27 5.52
N GLU A 76 -13.68 -1.56 5.18
CA GLU A 76 -14.60 -1.92 4.08
C GLU A 76 -14.21 -1.28 2.74
N GLY A 77 -13.36 -0.26 2.77
CA GLY A 77 -13.02 0.52 1.59
C GLY A 77 -14.09 1.56 1.22
N PRO A 78 -14.21 1.93 -0.07
CA PRO A 78 -15.13 2.97 -0.52
C PRO A 78 -16.61 2.61 -0.33
N LEU A 79 -17.37 3.46 0.37
CA LEU A 79 -18.78 3.21 0.68
C LEU A 79 -19.65 4.46 0.43
N ASN A 80 -20.90 4.25 0.05
CA ASN A 80 -21.89 5.33 0.03
C ASN A 80 -22.40 5.63 1.45
N ILE A 81 -23.00 6.80 1.62
CA ILE A 81 -23.51 7.26 2.93
C ILE A 81 -24.51 6.28 3.57
N SER A 82 -25.29 5.57 2.76
CA SER A 82 -26.29 4.62 3.27
C SER A 82 -25.61 3.40 3.87
N GLN A 83 -24.59 2.86 3.22
CA GLN A 83 -23.79 1.75 3.71
C GLN A 83 -23.07 2.13 5.01
N ILE A 84 -22.41 3.29 5.03
CA ILE A 84 -21.73 3.81 6.23
C ILE A 84 -22.72 3.95 7.40
N THR A 85 -23.91 4.49 7.14
CA THR A 85 -24.94 4.67 8.18
C THR A 85 -25.44 3.33 8.72
N ASN A 86 -25.60 2.32 7.87
CA ASN A 86 -26.05 0.99 8.28
C ASN A 86 -25.01 0.30 9.16
N LEU A 87 -23.74 0.30 8.75
CA LEU A 87 -22.64 -0.26 9.54
C LEU A 87 -22.48 0.43 10.89
N LEU A 88 -22.58 1.77 10.92
CA LEU A 88 -22.59 2.51 12.18
C LEU A 88 -23.76 2.11 13.09
N ARG A 89 -24.96 1.87 12.54
CA ARG A 89 -26.10 1.40 13.34
C ARG A 89 -25.88 0.01 13.92
N GLU A 90 -25.23 -0.87 13.17
CA GLU A 90 -24.88 -2.22 13.65
C GLU A 90 -23.87 -2.16 14.80
N ILE A 91 -22.91 -1.24 14.74
CA ILE A 91 -21.85 -1.10 15.74
C ILE A 91 -22.32 -0.33 16.99
N SER A 92 -22.87 0.87 16.81
CA SER A 92 -23.17 1.81 17.91
C SER A 92 -24.67 1.96 18.20
N GLY A 93 -25.52 1.23 17.48
CA GLY A 93 -26.98 1.20 17.69
C GLY A 93 -27.72 2.47 17.24
N ARG A 94 -27.00 3.56 16.93
CA ARG A 94 -27.59 4.88 16.63
C ARG A 94 -26.74 5.65 15.63
N ALA A 95 -27.25 5.79 14.41
CA ALA A 95 -26.75 6.77 13.44
C ALA A 95 -27.87 7.30 12.55
N SER A 96 -27.89 8.61 12.34
CA SER A 96 -28.77 9.25 11.35
C SER A 96 -27.95 9.61 10.12
N ARG A 97 -28.52 9.43 8.92
CA ARG A 97 -27.85 9.83 7.67
C ARG A 97 -27.47 11.31 7.69
N LYS A 98 -28.27 12.17 8.31
CA LYS A 98 -27.97 13.61 8.47
C LYS A 98 -26.70 13.86 9.29
N THR A 99 -26.56 13.16 10.42
CA THR A 99 -25.37 13.27 11.27
C THR A 99 -24.13 12.74 10.56
N VAL A 100 -24.26 11.59 9.88
CA VAL A 100 -23.18 10.97 9.10
C VAL A 100 -22.75 11.88 7.95
N ALA A 101 -23.69 12.47 7.20
CA ALA A 101 -23.40 13.42 6.12
C ALA A 101 -22.56 14.60 6.61
N LYS A 102 -23.02 15.26 7.69
CA LYS A 102 -22.32 16.40 8.28
C LYS A 102 -20.91 16.01 8.74
N LYS A 103 -20.75 14.82 9.31
CA LYS A 103 -19.44 14.34 9.78
C LYS A 103 -18.51 13.96 8.63
N LEU A 104 -19.03 13.38 7.55
CA LEU A 104 -18.25 13.13 6.32
C LEU A 104 -17.76 14.42 5.67
N GLU A 105 -18.57 15.49 5.66
CA GLU A 105 -18.13 16.80 5.18
C GLU A 105 -16.99 17.39 6.03
N GLU A 106 -17.07 17.23 7.35
CA GLU A 106 -16.02 17.65 8.28
C GLU A 106 -14.73 16.85 8.06
N LEU A 107 -14.83 15.52 7.95
CA LEU A 107 -13.68 14.66 7.64
C LEU A 107 -13.06 14.99 6.28
N ALA A 108 -13.86 15.38 5.29
CA ALA A 108 -13.36 15.79 3.97
C ALA A 108 -12.57 17.10 4.05
N LYS A 109 -13.07 18.08 4.82
CA LYS A 109 -12.35 19.34 5.10
C LYS A 109 -11.04 19.11 5.85
N LEU A 110 -11.00 18.10 6.72
CA LEU A 110 -9.79 17.67 7.44
C LEU A 110 -8.82 16.85 6.56
N GLY A 111 -9.21 16.52 5.32
CA GLY A 111 -8.39 15.72 4.42
C GLY A 111 -8.28 14.25 4.80
N VAL A 112 -9.19 13.73 5.63
CA VAL A 112 -9.21 12.31 6.05
C VAL A 112 -9.93 11.46 5.01
N VAL A 113 -11.03 11.99 4.45
CA VAL A 113 -11.83 11.30 3.43
C VAL A 113 -11.92 12.13 2.16
N GLU A 114 -12.15 11.46 1.04
CA GLU A 114 -12.45 12.08 -0.25
C GLU A 114 -13.60 11.35 -0.93
N THR A 115 -14.19 11.99 -1.94
CA THR A 115 -15.31 11.44 -2.69
C THR A 115 -14.84 10.83 -4.00
N THR A 116 -15.36 9.67 -4.34
CA THR A 116 -15.15 9.02 -5.64
C THR A 116 -16.50 8.60 -6.22
N GLU A 117 -16.56 8.43 -7.53
CA GLU A 117 -17.75 7.92 -8.20
C GLU A 117 -17.76 6.40 -8.19
N GLY A 118 -18.91 5.82 -7.82
CA GLY A 118 -19.18 4.39 -7.92
C GLY A 118 -19.98 4.04 -9.17
N LYS A 119 -20.64 2.87 -9.16
CA LYS A 119 -21.45 2.44 -10.31
C LYS A 119 -22.68 3.35 -10.42
N LYS A 120 -23.06 3.72 -11.65
CA LYS A 120 -24.19 4.62 -11.92
C LYS A 120 -24.05 6.00 -11.25
N SER A 121 -22.83 6.52 -11.14
CA SER A 121 -22.54 7.84 -10.56
C SER A 121 -22.97 7.98 -9.08
N GLU A 122 -22.98 6.87 -8.33
CA GLU A 122 -23.20 6.94 -6.89
C GLU A 122 -22.02 7.63 -6.20
N LYS A 123 -22.31 8.51 -5.24
CA LYS A 123 -21.27 9.18 -4.46
C LYS A 123 -20.74 8.22 -3.39
N LEU A 124 -19.50 7.78 -3.55
CA LEU A 124 -18.76 6.99 -2.57
C LEU A 124 -17.81 7.88 -1.79
N PHE A 125 -17.56 7.52 -0.55
CA PHE A 125 -16.54 8.12 0.31
C PHE A 125 -15.45 7.08 0.51
N LYS A 126 -14.20 7.50 0.41
CA LYS A 126 -13.02 6.67 0.71
C LYS A 126 -12.04 7.44 1.55
N ILE A 127 -11.11 6.73 2.18
CA ILE A 127 -9.96 7.36 2.81
C ILE A 127 -9.14 8.09 1.75
N ARG A 128 -8.66 9.29 2.09
CA ARG A 128 -7.77 10.05 1.20
C ARG A 128 -6.44 9.31 1.06
N GLU A 129 -6.18 8.86 -0.16
CA GLU A 129 -4.85 8.42 -0.56
C GLU A 129 -4.13 9.66 -1.08
N ASP A 130 -2.98 10.02 -0.50
CA ASP A 130 -2.18 11.09 -1.09
C ASP A 130 -1.76 10.61 -2.48
N VAL A 131 -2.25 11.29 -3.51
CA VAL A 131 -1.88 11.02 -4.90
C VAL A 131 -0.39 11.37 -5.04
N LYS A 132 0.40 10.34 -5.38
CA LYS A 132 1.75 10.33 -5.96
C LYS A 132 2.60 11.60 -5.89
#